data_AF-A0A955TD24-F1
#
_entry.id   AF-A0A955TD24-F1
#
_cell.length_a   1.000
_cell.length_b   1.000
_cell.length_c   1.000
_cell.angle_alpha   90.00
_cell.angle_beta   90.00
_cell.angle_gamma   90.00
#
_symmetry.space_group_name_H-M   'P 1'
#
loop_
_entity.id
_entity.type
_entity.pdbx_description
1 polymer ?
#
loop_
_entity_poly.entity_id
_entity_poly.type
_entity_poly.pdbx_seq_one_letter_code
_entity_poly.pdbx_strand_id
1 'polypeptide(L)'
;EDQGNGIEARQLPNIFDPYYTTKPGASGLGLATAHSIIQQHHGHISVTSKVGVGTTFTVYIPSTYVTPENEAQHIPAIPRKSRGRVLVMDDEHSIRRMVEDALTQFGYDVVSVPDGQTAIDLFSKALADGMKFEVVILDLTIPGAMGGVKAIQHLRNLDPHVKAIVTSGYSDDPIICHFQDHGFQGILIKPYKIFDLAKTLESMFSRN
;
A
#
# COMPACT_ATOMS: atom_id res chain seq x y z
N GLU A 1 -2.01 -8.22 27.66
CA GLU A 1 -1.76 -8.63 29.04
C GLU A 1 -3.09 -8.73 29.77
N ASP A 2 -3.24 -9.72 30.65
CA ASP A 2 -4.39 -9.90 31.53
C ASP A 2 -3.94 -10.24 32.96
N GLN A 3 -4.87 -10.11 33.92
CA GLN A 3 -4.71 -10.50 35.33
C GLN A 3 -5.51 -11.77 35.66
N GLY A 4 -5.72 -12.65 34.67
CA GLY A 4 -6.49 -13.87 34.83
C GLY A 4 -5.75 -14.97 35.59
N ASN A 5 -6.29 -16.18 35.55
CA ASN A 5 -5.74 -17.32 36.29
C ASN A 5 -4.38 -17.82 35.80
N GLY A 6 -3.87 -17.30 34.67
CA GLY A 6 -2.66 -17.78 34.03
C GLY A 6 -2.81 -19.16 33.38
N ILE A 7 -1.74 -19.62 32.74
CA ILE A 7 -1.62 -20.89 32.03
C ILE A 7 -0.53 -21.71 32.73
N GLU A 8 -0.77 -23.01 32.92
CA GLU A 8 0.21 -23.89 33.53
C GLU A 8 1.40 -24.12 32.60
N ALA A 9 2.62 -24.20 33.15
CA ALA A 9 3.85 -24.36 32.36
C ALA A 9 3.83 -25.57 31.42
N ARG A 10 3.17 -26.67 31.83
CA ARG A 10 3.03 -27.88 31.02
C ARG A 10 2.15 -27.71 29.77
N GLN A 11 1.29 -26.69 29.76
CA GLN A 11 0.35 -26.43 28.67
C GLN A 11 0.95 -25.48 27.61
N LEU A 12 1.87 -24.60 28.01
CA LEU A 12 2.48 -23.59 27.16
C LEU A 12 3.02 -24.11 25.82
N PRO A 13 3.67 -25.29 25.73
CA PRO A 13 4.19 -25.79 24.45
C PRO A 13 3.10 -26.05 23.41
N ASN A 14 1.87 -26.34 23.84
CA ASN A 14 0.80 -26.84 22.96
C ASN A 14 -0.29 -25.80 22.69
N ILE A 15 -0.26 -24.62 23.34
CA ILE A 15 -1.38 -23.65 23.25
C ILE A 15 -1.61 -23.09 21.85
N PHE A 16 -0.62 -23.21 20.96
CA PHE A 16 -0.69 -22.78 19.57
C PHE A 16 -1.05 -23.93 18.62
N ASP A 17 -1.17 -25.16 19.12
CA ASP A 17 -1.53 -26.30 18.29
C ASP A 17 -3.01 -26.21 17.87
N PRO A 18 -3.34 -26.49 16.60
CA PRO A 18 -4.72 -26.54 16.16
C PRO A 18 -5.54 -27.52 17.00
N TYR A 19 -6.75 -27.11 17.38
CA TYR A 19 -7.71 -27.88 18.19
C TYR A 19 -7.30 -28.12 19.64
N TYR A 20 -6.16 -27.62 20.10
CA TYR A 20 -5.80 -27.68 21.51
C TYR A 20 -6.68 -26.74 22.34
N THR A 21 -7.34 -27.28 23.37
CA THR A 21 -8.19 -26.50 24.27
C THR A 21 -8.25 -27.13 25.66
N THR A 22 -8.34 -26.27 26.68
CA THR A 22 -8.61 -26.64 28.07
C THR A 22 -10.05 -26.30 28.49
N LYS A 23 -10.82 -25.67 27.57
CA LYS A 23 -12.19 -25.23 27.80
C LYS A 23 -13.17 -26.17 27.08
N PRO A 24 -14.15 -26.76 27.79
CA PRO A 24 -15.21 -27.56 27.18
C PRO A 24 -16.01 -26.75 26.14
N GLY A 25 -16.22 -27.33 24.95
CA GLY A 25 -17.02 -26.70 23.89
C GLY A 25 -16.32 -25.61 23.06
N ALA A 26 -15.05 -25.29 23.34
CA ALA A 26 -14.25 -24.39 22.51
C ALA A 26 -13.56 -25.15 21.37
N SER A 27 -13.46 -24.53 20.19
CA SER A 27 -12.86 -25.16 19.00
C SER A 27 -11.33 -25.33 19.07
N GLY A 28 -10.64 -24.61 19.97
CA GLY A 28 -9.19 -24.65 20.07
C GLY A 28 -8.44 -24.04 18.88
N LEU A 29 -9.12 -23.28 18.00
CA LEU A 29 -8.51 -22.74 16.78
C LEU A 29 -7.97 -21.31 16.93
N GLY A 30 -8.43 -20.54 17.92
CA GLY A 30 -8.13 -19.10 18.00
C GLY A 30 -6.63 -18.78 18.05
N LEU A 31 -5.88 -19.42 18.94
CA LEU A 31 -4.43 -19.21 19.07
C LEU A 31 -3.64 -19.78 17.90
N ALA A 32 -4.07 -20.92 17.35
CA ALA A 32 -3.47 -21.50 16.14
C ALA A 32 -3.63 -20.57 14.92
N THR A 33 -4.80 -19.95 14.76
CA THR A 33 -5.05 -18.94 13.72
C THR A 33 -4.19 -17.70 13.93
N ALA A 34 -4.13 -17.17 15.16
CA ALA A 34 -3.29 -16.03 15.48
C ALA A 34 -1.81 -16.30 15.19
N HIS A 35 -1.30 -17.46 15.61
CA HIS A 35 0.07 -17.90 15.31
C HIS A 35 0.31 -17.99 13.80
N SER A 36 -0.62 -18.58 13.04
CA SER A 36 -0.51 -18.73 11.59
C SER A 36 -0.48 -17.37 10.87
N ILE A 37 -1.34 -16.43 11.24
CA ILE A 37 -1.36 -15.08 10.68
C ILE A 37 -0.03 -14.37 10.96
N ILE A 38 0.46 -14.42 12.19
CA ILE A 38 1.70 -13.75 12.59
C ILE A 38 2.90 -14.34 11.82
N GLN A 39 2.96 -15.66 11.66
CA GLN A 39 4.00 -16.33 10.86
C GLN A 39 3.92 -15.96 9.37
N GLN A 40 2.72 -15.85 8.80
CA GLN A 40 2.51 -15.39 7.41
C GLN A 40 3.02 -13.95 7.19
N HIS A 41 3.03 -13.13 8.24
CA HIS A 41 3.62 -11.79 8.24
C HIS A 41 5.12 -11.76 8.63
N HIS A 42 5.80 -12.91 8.64
CA HIS A 42 7.20 -13.05 9.10
C HIS A 42 7.42 -12.52 10.53
N GLY A 43 6.36 -12.50 11.32
CA GLY A 43 6.38 -12.11 12.72
C GLY A 43 6.64 -13.29 13.66
N HIS A 44 6.70 -12.97 14.94
CA HIS A 44 6.87 -13.91 16.03
C HIS A 44 5.87 -13.60 17.14
N ILE A 45 5.28 -14.63 17.72
CA ILE A 45 4.44 -14.52 18.92
C ILE A 45 5.06 -15.34 20.04
N SER A 46 5.20 -14.73 21.20
CA SER A 46 5.64 -15.38 22.43
C SER A 46 4.61 -15.20 23.54
N VAL A 47 4.67 -16.07 24.54
CA VAL A 47 3.77 -16.06 25.68
C VAL A 47 4.56 -16.16 26.97
N THR A 48 4.21 -15.32 27.94
CA THR A 48 4.67 -15.41 29.32
C THR A 48 3.44 -15.51 30.20
N SER A 49 3.35 -16.55 31.01
CA SER A 49 2.20 -16.76 31.89
C SER A 49 2.64 -17.35 33.23
N LYS A 50 1.93 -16.96 34.29
CA LYS A 50 2.11 -17.52 35.63
C LYS A 50 0.75 -17.73 36.28
N VAL A 51 0.54 -18.94 36.81
CA VAL A 51 -0.70 -19.34 37.48
C VAL A 51 -0.98 -18.38 38.65
N GLY A 52 -2.21 -17.86 38.69
CA GLY A 52 -2.69 -16.91 39.70
C GLY A 52 -2.18 -15.48 39.54
N VAL A 53 -1.45 -15.16 38.46
CA VAL A 53 -0.95 -13.80 38.18
C VAL A 53 -1.54 -13.24 36.89
N GLY A 54 -1.54 -14.02 35.81
CA GLY A 54 -2.05 -13.58 34.52
C GLY A 54 -1.22 -14.07 33.34
N THR A 55 -1.58 -13.60 32.14
CA THR A 55 -0.90 -13.96 30.88
C THR A 55 -0.59 -12.74 30.03
N THR A 56 0.61 -12.73 29.43
CA THR A 56 1.03 -11.76 28.44
C THR A 56 1.45 -12.49 27.16
N PHE A 57 0.78 -12.15 26.07
CA PHE A 57 1.22 -12.49 24.72
C PHE A 57 1.96 -11.30 24.14
N THR A 58 3.15 -11.53 23.60
CA THR A 58 3.98 -10.52 22.95
C THR A 58 4.07 -10.85 21.47
N VAL A 59 3.71 -9.90 20.62
CA VAL A 59 3.72 -10.07 19.17
C VAL A 59 4.77 -9.13 18.59
N TYR A 60 5.70 -9.69 17.81
CA TYR A 60 6.71 -8.99 17.04
C TYR A 60 6.37 -9.14 15.57
N ILE A 61 6.25 -8.03 14.85
CA ILE A 61 6.06 -8.03 13.39
C ILE A 61 7.16 -7.17 12.79
N PRO A 62 7.82 -7.59 11.70
CA PRO A 62 8.77 -6.76 10.98
C PRO A 62 8.13 -5.42 10.61
N SER A 63 8.74 -4.34 11.08
CA SER A 63 8.29 -2.98 10.81
C SER A 63 9.08 -2.44 9.62
N THR A 64 8.40 -1.86 8.63
CA THR A 64 9.04 -1.09 7.55
C THR A 64 9.26 0.38 7.94
N TYR A 65 8.92 0.77 9.18
CA TYR A 65 9.18 2.11 9.68
C TYR A 65 10.68 2.32 9.87
N VAL A 66 11.31 2.92 8.86
CA VAL A 66 12.42 3.84 9.09
C VAL A 66 11.84 4.99 9.92
N THR A 67 12.40 5.22 11.10
CA THR A 67 12.08 6.42 11.89
C THR A 67 12.16 7.65 11.00
N PRO A 68 11.21 8.61 11.09
CA PRO A 68 11.40 9.90 10.45
C PRO A 68 12.50 10.63 11.22
N GLU A 69 13.75 10.37 10.86
CA GLU A 69 14.85 11.24 11.22
C GLU A 69 14.70 12.54 10.45
N ASN A 70 13.99 13.46 11.11
CA ASN A 70 13.93 14.88 10.84
C ASN A 70 13.37 15.29 9.46
N GLU A 71 12.72 16.45 9.48
CA GLU A 71 12.55 17.30 8.33
C GLU A 71 13.85 17.29 7.53
N ALA A 72 13.86 16.58 6.40
CA ALA A 72 14.94 16.69 5.45
C ALA A 72 14.92 18.12 4.96
N GLN A 73 15.74 18.94 5.61
CA GLN A 73 16.36 20.11 5.04
C GLN A 73 16.61 19.78 3.57
N HIS A 74 16.10 20.64 2.70
CA HIS A 74 16.43 20.66 1.28
C HIS A 74 17.96 20.66 1.14
N ILE A 75 18.57 19.47 1.12
CA ILE A 75 19.91 19.29 0.60
C ILE A 75 19.67 19.25 -0.90
N PRO A 76 20.16 20.23 -1.68
CA PRO A 76 20.06 20.14 -3.13
C PRO A 76 20.89 18.93 -3.55
N ALA A 77 20.23 17.81 -3.75
CA ALA A 77 20.84 16.65 -4.37
C ALA A 77 21.30 17.11 -5.77
N ILE A 78 22.60 16.95 -6.02
CA ILE A 78 23.18 17.07 -7.36
C ILE A 78 22.24 16.31 -8.30
N PRO A 79 21.69 16.94 -9.36
CA PRO A 79 20.59 16.36 -10.11
C PRO A 79 21.10 15.13 -10.86
N ARG A 80 20.87 13.95 -10.28
CA ARG A 80 20.61 12.78 -11.12
C ARG A 80 19.40 13.19 -11.95
N LYS A 81 19.57 13.22 -13.27
CA LYS A 81 18.47 13.49 -14.21
C LYS A 81 17.31 12.58 -13.80
N SER A 82 16.21 13.16 -13.29
CA SER A 82 15.04 12.39 -12.88
C SER A 82 14.62 11.49 -14.04
N ARG A 83 14.24 10.25 -13.75
CA ARG A 83 13.74 9.30 -14.76
C ARG A 83 12.35 9.68 -15.26
N GLY A 84 11.72 10.66 -14.63
CA GLY A 84 10.40 11.19 -14.98
C GLY A 84 9.63 11.62 -13.73
N ARG A 85 8.59 12.43 -13.93
CA ARG A 85 7.71 12.90 -12.87
C ARG A 85 6.40 12.11 -12.85
N VAL A 86 6.00 11.60 -11.69
CA VAL A 86 4.85 10.71 -11.53
C VAL A 86 3.87 11.29 -10.52
N LEU A 87 2.59 11.34 -10.88
CA LEU A 87 1.50 11.70 -9.96
C LEU A 87 0.78 10.42 -9.51
N VAL A 88 0.57 10.26 -8.21
CA VAL A 88 -0.10 9.09 -7.63
C VAL A 88 -1.35 9.55 -6.89
N MET A 89 -2.50 8.94 -7.17
CA MET A 89 -3.77 9.25 -6.52
C MET A 89 -4.35 7.99 -5.86
N ASP A 90 -4.48 8.02 -4.54
CA ASP A 90 -4.97 6.90 -3.73
C ASP A 90 -5.41 7.42 -2.35
N ASP A 91 -6.59 7.05 -1.86
CA ASP A 91 -7.07 7.50 -0.55
C ASP A 91 -6.35 6.80 0.61
N GLU A 92 -5.77 5.62 0.37
CA GLU A 92 -5.04 4.89 1.39
C GLU A 92 -3.63 5.46 1.58
N HIS A 93 -3.43 6.15 2.70
CA HIS A 93 -2.13 6.77 3.03
C HIS A 93 -0.96 5.76 3.04
N SER A 94 -1.20 4.53 3.51
CA SER A 94 -0.23 3.42 3.50
C SER A 94 0.24 3.09 2.09
N ILE A 95 -0.68 2.98 1.12
CA ILE A 95 -0.38 2.70 -0.28
C ILE A 95 0.38 3.87 -0.89
N ARG A 96 -0.10 5.12 -0.71
CA ARG A 96 0.60 6.30 -1.22
C ARG A 96 2.06 6.35 -0.78
N ARG A 97 2.30 6.16 0.51
CA ARG A 97 3.65 6.17 1.07
C ARG A 97 4.52 5.05 0.50
N MET A 98 3.98 3.83 0.40
CA MET A 98 4.69 2.69 -0.20
C MET A 98 5.10 2.99 -1.65
N VAL A 99 4.19 3.51 -2.47
CA VAL A 99 4.44 3.82 -3.88
C VAL A 99 5.45 4.96 -4.00
N GLU A 100 5.30 6.02 -3.21
CA GLU A 100 6.20 7.17 -3.18
C GLU A 100 7.64 6.76 -2.80
N ASP A 101 7.80 5.98 -1.73
CA ASP A 101 9.10 5.47 -1.30
C ASP A 101 9.76 4.60 -2.39
N ALA A 102 8.99 3.68 -2.98
CA ALA A 102 9.50 2.77 -4.01
C ALA A 102 9.91 3.51 -5.29
N LEU A 103 9.08 4.40 -5.81
CA LEU A 103 9.35 5.12 -7.05
C LEU A 103 10.47 6.15 -6.89
N THR A 104 10.56 6.80 -5.73
CA THR A 104 11.69 7.70 -5.39
C THR A 104 13.01 6.94 -5.37
N GLN A 105 13.04 5.72 -4.79
CA GLN A 105 14.23 4.85 -4.83
C GLN A 105 14.62 4.44 -6.26
N PHE A 106 13.64 4.30 -7.16
CA PHE A 106 13.90 4.05 -8.58
C PHE A 106 14.32 5.30 -9.38
N GLY A 107 14.35 6.48 -8.75
CA GLY A 107 14.83 7.73 -9.34
C GLY A 107 13.76 8.55 -10.06
N TYR A 108 12.49 8.35 -9.73
CA TYR A 108 11.38 9.19 -10.19
C TYR A 108 11.13 10.36 -9.22
N ASP A 109 10.63 11.48 -9.73
CA ASP A 109 10.07 12.56 -8.92
C ASP A 109 8.58 12.28 -8.71
N VAL A 110 8.14 12.07 -7.47
CA VAL A 110 6.80 11.54 -7.17
C VAL A 110 6.01 12.55 -6.35
N VAL A 111 4.75 12.76 -6.73
CA VAL A 111 3.79 13.52 -5.95
C VAL A 111 2.57 12.66 -5.71
N SER A 112 2.14 12.52 -4.44
CA SER A 112 1.00 11.68 -4.07
C SER A 112 -0.17 12.50 -3.49
N VAL A 113 -1.41 12.16 -3.83
CA VAL A 113 -2.64 12.91 -3.47
C VAL A 113 -3.78 11.97 -3.10
N PRO A 114 -4.71 12.37 -2.22
CA PRO A 114 -5.74 11.46 -1.72
C PRO A 114 -6.94 11.28 -2.67
N ASP A 115 -7.15 12.17 -3.63
CA ASP A 115 -8.38 12.21 -4.43
C ASP A 115 -8.19 12.83 -5.82
N GLY A 116 -9.16 12.58 -6.70
CA GLY A 116 -9.12 13.02 -8.09
C GLY A 116 -9.20 14.51 -8.31
N GLN A 117 -9.86 15.28 -7.44
CA GLN A 117 -9.91 16.73 -7.59
C GLN A 117 -8.53 17.33 -7.33
N THR A 118 -7.89 16.92 -6.23
CA THR A 118 -6.51 17.34 -5.91
C THR A 118 -5.53 16.91 -7.01
N ALA A 119 -5.71 15.73 -7.61
CA ALA A 119 -4.91 15.26 -8.74
C ALA A 119 -5.04 16.18 -9.97
N ILE A 120 -6.27 16.55 -10.34
CA ILE A 120 -6.54 17.45 -11.48
C ILE A 120 -5.93 18.83 -11.25
N ASP A 121 -6.11 19.39 -10.06
CA ASP A 121 -5.63 20.74 -9.73
C ASP A 121 -4.10 20.81 -9.82
N LEU A 122 -3.40 19.81 -9.26
CA LEU A 122 -1.95 19.72 -9.33
C LEU A 122 -1.44 19.45 -10.73
N PHE A 123 -2.12 18.60 -11.50
CA PHE A 123 -1.74 18.32 -12.89
C PHE A 123 -1.88 19.57 -13.76
N SER A 124 -2.99 20.30 -13.64
CA SER A 124 -3.23 21.57 -14.34
C SER A 124 -2.17 22.61 -14.01
N LYS A 125 -1.86 22.78 -12.71
CA LYS A 125 -0.79 23.69 -12.27
C LYS A 125 0.58 23.28 -12.83
N ALA A 126 0.91 21.99 -12.77
CA ALA A 126 2.16 21.46 -13.30
C ALA A 126 2.32 21.68 -14.81
N LEU A 127 1.23 21.58 -15.58
CA LEU A 127 1.22 21.93 -17.01
C LEU A 127 1.50 23.42 -17.23
N ALA A 128 0.83 24.31 -16.48
CA ALA A 128 1.04 25.75 -16.58
C ALA A 128 2.47 26.17 -16.23
N ASP A 129 3.07 25.51 -15.24
CA ASP A 129 4.43 25.76 -14.77
C ASP A 129 5.52 25.07 -15.65
N GLY A 130 5.12 24.31 -16.69
CA GLY A 130 6.03 23.57 -17.56
C GLY A 130 6.68 22.32 -16.92
N MET A 131 6.22 21.94 -15.73
CA MET A 131 6.73 20.83 -14.91
C MET A 131 5.82 19.60 -14.99
N LYS A 132 5.48 19.19 -16.22
CA LYS A 132 4.47 18.15 -16.49
C LYS A 132 4.75 16.83 -15.79
N PHE A 133 3.68 16.13 -15.40
CA PHE A 133 3.75 14.73 -15.02
C PHE A 133 3.84 13.87 -16.28
N GLU A 134 4.79 12.95 -16.33
CA GLU A 134 4.97 12.03 -17.46
C GLU A 134 4.04 10.82 -17.38
N VAL A 135 3.73 10.38 -16.16
CA VAL A 135 2.79 9.30 -15.89
C VAL A 135 1.92 9.65 -14.68
N VAL A 136 0.64 9.32 -14.74
CA VAL A 136 -0.27 9.36 -13.59
C VAL A 136 -0.69 7.95 -13.20
N ILE A 137 -0.77 7.66 -11.91
CA ILE A 137 -1.22 6.39 -11.35
C ILE A 137 -2.47 6.69 -10.52
N LEU A 138 -3.61 6.15 -10.90
CA LEU A 138 -4.91 6.53 -10.33
C LEU A 138 -5.62 5.30 -9.76
N ASP A 139 -5.99 5.33 -8.49
CA ASP A 139 -6.99 4.41 -7.96
C ASP A 139 -8.33 4.63 -8.69
N LEU A 140 -8.91 3.52 -9.15
CA LEU A 140 -10.19 3.50 -9.81
C LEU A 140 -11.30 4.07 -8.92
N THR A 141 -11.32 3.70 -7.64
CA THR A 141 -12.44 3.98 -6.74
C THR A 141 -11.97 4.69 -5.48
N ILE A 142 -12.48 5.89 -5.23
CA ILE A 142 -12.26 6.63 -3.99
C ILE A 142 -13.63 6.85 -3.31
N PRO A 143 -13.92 6.20 -2.17
CA PRO A 143 -15.18 6.38 -1.46
C PRO A 143 -15.43 7.86 -1.08
N GLY A 144 -16.56 8.40 -1.50
CA GLY A 144 -16.95 9.78 -1.15
C GLY A 144 -16.22 10.89 -1.90
N ALA A 145 -15.31 10.57 -2.82
CA ALA A 145 -14.59 11.55 -3.64
C ALA A 145 -14.50 11.14 -5.12
N MET A 146 -13.75 11.91 -5.91
CA MET A 146 -13.54 11.61 -7.32
C MET A 146 -12.52 10.48 -7.49
N GLY A 147 -12.93 9.36 -8.11
CA GLY A 147 -12.05 8.25 -8.48
C GLY A 147 -11.45 8.36 -9.89
N GLY A 148 -10.65 7.37 -10.25
CA GLY A 148 -9.77 7.37 -11.42
C GLY A 148 -10.48 7.55 -12.76
N VAL A 149 -11.68 6.97 -12.95
CA VAL A 149 -12.42 7.10 -14.23
C VAL A 149 -12.78 8.55 -14.54
N LYS A 150 -13.28 9.28 -13.53
CA LYS A 150 -13.62 10.69 -13.70
C LYS A 150 -12.36 11.54 -13.82
N ALA A 151 -11.34 11.24 -13.02
CA ALA A 151 -10.07 11.95 -13.06
C ALA A 151 -9.42 11.86 -14.46
N ILE A 152 -9.29 10.67 -15.03
CA ILE A 152 -8.63 10.50 -16.35
C ILE A 152 -9.36 11.25 -17.48
N GLN A 153 -10.69 11.33 -17.43
CA GLN A 153 -11.47 12.11 -18.40
C GLN A 153 -11.10 13.60 -18.36
N HIS A 154 -10.94 14.17 -17.16
CA HIS A 154 -10.53 15.56 -17.00
C HIS A 154 -9.08 15.77 -17.40
N LEU A 155 -8.18 14.88 -16.98
CA LEU A 155 -6.75 14.96 -17.32
C LEU A 155 -6.54 14.90 -18.83
N ARG A 156 -7.29 14.06 -19.57
CA ARG A 156 -7.21 13.99 -21.04
C ARG A 156 -7.73 15.25 -21.74
N ASN A 157 -8.68 15.98 -21.14
CA ASN A 157 -9.12 17.26 -21.67
C ASN A 157 -8.04 18.34 -21.50
N LEU A 158 -7.19 18.23 -20.47
CA LEU A 158 -6.05 19.12 -20.23
C LEU A 158 -4.84 18.75 -21.09
N ASP A 159 -4.52 17.46 -21.18
CA ASP A 159 -3.45 16.90 -22.01
C ASP A 159 -3.92 15.59 -22.67
N PRO A 160 -4.25 15.62 -23.99
CA PRO A 160 -4.66 14.42 -24.72
C PRO A 160 -3.62 13.29 -24.75
N HIS A 161 -2.36 13.58 -24.43
CA HIS A 161 -1.24 12.63 -24.43
C HIS A 161 -0.87 12.11 -23.04
N VAL A 162 -1.67 12.43 -22.00
CA VAL A 162 -1.42 11.93 -20.65
C VAL A 162 -1.34 10.40 -20.64
N LYS A 163 -0.26 9.88 -20.03
CA LYS A 163 -0.06 8.45 -19.79
C LYS A 163 -0.59 8.11 -18.41
N ALA A 164 -1.53 7.18 -18.31
CA ALA A 164 -2.21 6.83 -17.09
C ALA A 164 -2.19 5.32 -16.82
N ILE A 165 -1.90 4.95 -15.59
CA ILE A 165 -2.02 3.60 -15.05
C ILE A 165 -3.21 3.61 -14.08
N VAL A 166 -4.14 2.67 -14.25
CA VAL A 166 -5.22 2.47 -13.28
C VAL A 166 -4.81 1.45 -12.22
N THR A 167 -5.23 1.67 -10.97
CA THR A 167 -5.10 0.69 -9.89
C THR A 167 -6.46 0.33 -9.31
N SER A 168 -6.67 -0.93 -8.91
CA SER A 168 -7.95 -1.37 -8.30
C SER A 168 -7.75 -2.60 -7.41
N GLY A 169 -8.49 -2.68 -6.30
CA GLY A 169 -8.59 -3.88 -5.47
C GLY A 169 -9.56 -4.95 -6.01
N TYR A 170 -10.34 -4.63 -7.03
CA TYR A 170 -11.29 -5.55 -7.65
C TYR A 170 -10.80 -5.92 -9.05
N SER A 171 -10.31 -7.14 -9.21
CA SER A 171 -9.85 -7.67 -10.51
C SER A 171 -10.96 -7.81 -11.53
N ASP A 172 -12.20 -7.96 -11.08
CA ASP A 172 -13.36 -8.28 -11.92
C ASP A 172 -14.19 -7.03 -12.27
N ASP A 173 -13.69 -5.83 -11.94
CA ASP A 173 -14.35 -4.60 -12.34
C ASP A 173 -14.36 -4.50 -13.88
N PRO A 174 -15.52 -4.32 -14.53
CA PRO A 174 -15.61 -4.20 -15.99
C PRO A 174 -14.68 -3.12 -16.57
N ILE A 175 -14.39 -2.08 -15.79
CA ILE A 175 -13.48 -0.98 -16.15
C ILE A 175 -12.03 -1.46 -16.18
N ILE A 176 -11.65 -2.38 -15.30
CA ILE A 176 -10.33 -3.01 -15.28
C ILE A 176 -10.16 -3.94 -16.49
N CYS A 177 -11.20 -4.66 -16.90
CA CYS A 177 -11.17 -5.48 -18.12
C CYS A 177 -11.02 -4.64 -19.40
N HIS A 178 -11.56 -3.42 -19.42
CA HIS A 178 -11.59 -2.53 -20.59
C HIS A 178 -10.88 -1.19 -20.32
N PHE A 179 -9.82 -1.19 -19.51
CA PHE A 179 -9.17 0.04 -19.03
C PHE A 179 -8.71 0.98 -20.16
N GLN A 180 -8.37 0.41 -21.31
CA GLN A 180 -7.97 1.16 -22.51
C GLN A 180 -9.11 2.05 -23.05
N ASP A 181 -10.35 1.58 -23.00
CA ASP A 181 -11.53 2.33 -23.46
C ASP A 181 -11.78 3.58 -22.60
N HIS A 182 -11.31 3.54 -21.34
CA HIS A 182 -11.39 4.65 -20.40
C HIS A 182 -10.18 5.59 -20.46
N GLY A 183 -9.20 5.32 -21.33
CA GLY A 183 -8.04 6.18 -21.54
C GLY A 183 -6.81 5.83 -20.69
N PHE A 184 -6.78 4.66 -20.06
CA PHE A 184 -5.61 4.15 -19.36
C PHE A 184 -4.72 3.30 -20.28
N GLN A 185 -3.40 3.36 -20.09
CA GLN A 185 -2.42 2.59 -20.87
C GLN A 185 -1.74 1.48 -20.06
N GLY A 186 -1.93 1.46 -18.74
CA GLY A 186 -1.45 0.39 -17.86
C GLY A 186 -2.42 0.09 -16.72
N ILE A 187 -2.19 -1.03 -16.04
CA ILE A 187 -3.07 -1.55 -14.99
C ILE A 187 -2.26 -2.22 -13.88
N LEU A 188 -2.67 -2.00 -12.63
CA LEU A 188 -2.13 -2.67 -11.45
C LEU A 188 -3.27 -3.16 -10.54
N ILE A 189 -3.28 -4.46 -10.21
CA ILE A 189 -4.29 -5.02 -9.32
C ILE A 189 -3.76 -5.03 -7.89
N LYS A 190 -4.48 -4.40 -6.96
CA LYS A 190 -4.15 -4.41 -5.54
C LYS A 190 -4.51 -5.76 -4.91
N PRO A 191 -3.69 -6.31 -4.00
CA PRO A 191 -2.34 -5.82 -3.67
C PRO A 191 -1.34 -6.16 -4.79
N TYR A 192 -0.59 -5.16 -5.26
CA TYR A 192 0.47 -5.34 -6.26
C TYR A 192 1.85 -5.33 -5.61
N LYS A 193 2.81 -6.04 -6.22
CA LYS A 193 4.21 -6.00 -5.77
C LYS A 193 4.90 -4.77 -6.35
N ILE A 194 5.91 -4.26 -5.64
CA ILE A 194 6.77 -3.16 -6.11
C ILE A 194 7.39 -3.47 -7.48
N PHE A 195 7.72 -4.74 -7.73
CA PHE A 195 8.23 -5.18 -9.03
C PHE A 195 7.21 -4.97 -10.18
N ASP A 196 5.93 -5.27 -9.94
CA ASP A 196 4.88 -5.09 -10.96
C ASP A 196 4.62 -3.61 -11.22
N LEU A 197 4.62 -2.78 -10.17
CA LEU A 197 4.58 -1.32 -10.26
C LEU A 197 5.73 -0.78 -11.12
N ALA A 198 6.97 -1.14 -10.80
CA ALA A 198 8.16 -0.68 -11.51
C ALA A 198 8.12 -1.09 -12.99
N LYS A 199 7.82 -2.37 -13.27
CA LYS A 199 7.74 -2.90 -14.63
C LYS A 199 6.66 -2.19 -15.46
N THR A 200 5.49 -1.96 -14.86
CA THR A 200 4.38 -1.28 -15.52
C THR A 200 4.74 0.17 -15.82
N LEU A 201 5.31 0.86 -14.84
CA LEU A 201 5.77 2.23 -14.99
C LEU A 201 6.87 2.35 -16.07
N GLU A 202 7.89 1.50 -16.05
CA GLU A 202 8.96 1.50 -17.06
C GLU A 202 8.41 1.35 -18.49
N SER A 203 7.40 0.49 -18.67
CA SER A 203 6.74 0.31 -19.97
C SER A 203 6.05 1.57 -20.50
N MET A 204 5.66 2.51 -19.63
CA MET A 204 5.08 3.80 -20.01
C MET A 204 6.14 4.77 -20.55
N PHE A 205 7.39 4.68 -20.07
CA PHE A 205 8.49 5.53 -20.53
C PHE A 205 9.19 4.98 -21.78
N SER A 206 9.19 3.66 -21.99
CA SER A 206 9.87 3.04 -23.14
C SER A 206 9.11 3.10 -24.47
N ARG A 207 7.84 3.50 -24.48
CA ARG A 207 7.05 3.69 -25.71
C ARG A 207 7.20 5.12 -26.22
N ASN A 208 8.15 5.31 -27.14
CA ASN A 208 8.21 6.40 -28.12
C ASN A 208 8.16 5.80 -29.52
#